data_AF-A0A819UNB5-F1
#
_entry.id   AF-A0A819UNB5-F1
#
_cell.length_a   1.000
_cell.length_b   1.000
_cell.length_c   1.000
_cell.angle_alpha   90.00
_cell.angle_beta   90.00
_cell.angle_gamma   90.00
#
_symmetry.space_group_name_H-M   'P 1'
#
loop_
_entity.id
_entity.type
_entity.pdbx_description
1 polymer ?
#
loop_
_entity_poly.entity_id
_entity_poly.type
_entity_poly.pdbx_seq_one_letter_code
_entity_poly.pdbx_strand_id
1 'polypeptide(L)'
;MYSLADEFFSTYVCAHCPIIRERYQAGDTIVIYGEWCGGKVQKNVAIWGLPVMFVIIKVKIVNELTTEIASATTIHKQPRDPRTYWLDPREWATIKWHQRSIYNIFDFPTYTMEIDFNNPTVVEEPLSQITEQVERECPVGAYFNRTGVGEGVVWTEWTKTGGNLVFKVKGRKHLVTQPKALVSATITKCANVNEFIGYACTENRMFQALDYMREQNVSIEIESLNIFLKWLAEDIIKEEKDTMNESRISIKDMTQAMTNKAERFFMEKLKKRRKRNSRLKRAGKK
;
A
#
# COMPACT_ATOMS: atom_id res chain seq x y z
N MET A 1 -35.57 -2.42 6.34
CA MET A 1 -34.58 -3.04 5.43
C MET A 1 -33.23 -2.66 6.00
N TYR A 2 -32.44 -3.62 6.48
CA TYR A 2 -31.11 -3.35 7.01
C TYR A 2 -30.22 -2.76 5.91
N SER A 3 -29.31 -1.86 6.25
CA SER A 3 -28.33 -1.39 5.27
C SER A 3 -27.40 -2.54 4.87
N LEU A 4 -26.73 -2.43 3.73
CA LEU A 4 -25.72 -3.42 3.33
C LEU A 4 -24.59 -3.54 4.37
N ALA A 5 -24.31 -2.46 5.09
CA ALA A 5 -23.33 -2.45 6.18
C ALA A 5 -23.84 -3.25 7.39
N ASP A 6 -25.12 -3.09 7.77
CA ASP A 6 -25.73 -3.85 8.87
C ASP A 6 -25.79 -5.35 8.53
N GLU A 7 -26.10 -5.69 7.28
CA GLU A 7 -26.08 -7.07 6.79
C GLU A 7 -24.66 -7.65 6.86
N PHE A 8 -23.67 -6.92 6.35
CA PHE A 8 -22.26 -7.33 6.42
C PHE A 8 -21.83 -7.56 7.87
N PHE A 9 -22.14 -6.61 8.74
CA PHE A 9 -21.78 -6.65 10.15
C PHE A 9 -22.43 -7.85 10.86
N SER A 10 -23.75 -7.97 10.79
CA SER A 10 -24.50 -9.02 11.50
C SER A 10 -24.21 -10.42 10.94
N THR A 11 -24.17 -10.56 9.62
CA THR A 11 -24.14 -11.87 8.95
C THR A 11 -22.73 -12.37 8.72
N TYR A 12 -21.74 -11.48 8.55
CA TYR A 12 -20.38 -11.89 8.18
C TYR A 12 -19.33 -11.52 9.22
N VAL A 13 -19.42 -10.33 9.84
CA VAL A 13 -18.46 -9.92 10.87
C VAL A 13 -18.76 -10.62 12.20
N CYS A 14 -19.93 -10.38 12.79
CA CYS A 14 -20.30 -10.96 14.09
C CYS A 14 -20.46 -12.48 14.05
N ALA A 15 -20.95 -13.03 12.93
CA ALA A 15 -21.16 -14.47 12.80
C ALA A 15 -19.84 -15.26 12.64
N HIS A 16 -18.83 -14.68 11.97
CA HIS A 16 -17.57 -15.38 11.68
C HIS A 16 -16.38 -14.88 12.49
N CYS A 17 -16.55 -13.86 13.34
CA CYS A 17 -15.52 -13.35 14.25
C CYS A 17 -16.03 -13.35 15.70
N PRO A 18 -15.93 -14.48 16.43
CA PRO A 18 -16.43 -14.58 17.81
C PRO A 18 -15.82 -13.55 18.75
N ILE A 19 -14.55 -13.18 18.55
CA ILE A 19 -13.88 -12.19 19.40
C ILE A 19 -14.53 -10.81 19.30
N ILE A 20 -15.04 -10.45 18.12
CA ILE A 20 -15.79 -9.21 17.93
C ILE A 20 -17.06 -9.30 18.76
N ARG A 21 -17.83 -10.40 18.68
CA ARG A 21 -19.05 -10.56 19.49
C ARG A 21 -18.78 -10.49 21.00
N GLU A 22 -17.63 -11.01 21.45
CA GLU A 22 -17.27 -11.06 22.87
C GLU A 22 -16.73 -9.73 23.41
N ARG A 23 -15.95 -9.00 22.60
CA ARG A 23 -15.27 -7.78 23.03
C ARG A 23 -15.94 -6.47 22.59
N TYR A 24 -16.79 -6.52 21.56
CA TYR A 24 -17.49 -5.35 21.05
C TYR A 24 -18.55 -4.89 22.03
N GLN A 25 -18.48 -3.61 22.40
CA GLN A 25 -19.46 -2.93 23.24
C GLN A 25 -20.22 -1.88 22.43
N ALA A 26 -21.43 -1.54 22.89
CA ALA A 26 -22.18 -0.44 22.28
C ALA A 26 -21.36 0.86 22.38
N GLY A 27 -21.06 1.48 21.23
CA GLY A 27 -20.20 2.65 21.13
C GLY A 27 -18.76 2.36 20.69
N ASP A 28 -18.39 1.09 20.51
CA ASP A 28 -17.19 0.73 19.76
C ASP A 28 -17.41 0.93 18.25
N THR A 29 -16.33 1.27 17.56
CA THR A 29 -16.21 1.34 16.11
C THR A 29 -15.28 0.21 15.64
N ILE A 30 -15.77 -0.63 14.73
CA ILE A 30 -14.93 -1.63 14.05
C ILE A 30 -14.41 -1.04 12.75
N VAL A 31 -13.08 -0.96 12.63
CA VAL A 31 -12.41 -0.45 11.44
C VAL A 31 -11.80 -1.62 10.68
N ILE A 32 -12.32 -1.87 9.49
CA ILE A 32 -11.83 -2.91 8.58
C ILE A 32 -10.99 -2.24 7.50
N TYR A 33 -9.68 -2.51 7.52
CA TYR A 33 -8.75 -2.04 6.51
C TYR A 33 -8.63 -3.08 5.41
N GLY A 34 -8.49 -2.62 4.17
CA GLY A 34 -8.35 -3.49 3.01
C GLY A 34 -7.90 -2.74 1.77
N GLU A 35 -7.59 -3.53 0.75
CA GLU A 35 -7.18 -3.05 -0.56
C GLU A 35 -8.38 -3.04 -1.51
N TRP A 36 -8.72 -1.88 -2.05
CA TRP A 36 -9.73 -1.75 -3.11
C TRP A 36 -9.05 -1.94 -4.47
N CYS A 37 -9.26 -3.08 -5.10
CA CYS A 37 -8.48 -3.50 -6.25
C CYS A 37 -9.33 -4.14 -7.35
N GLY A 38 -8.68 -4.52 -8.46
CA GLY A 38 -9.35 -4.98 -9.67
C GLY A 38 -9.82 -3.83 -10.58
N GLY A 39 -10.77 -4.12 -11.46
CA GLY A 39 -11.32 -3.18 -12.43
C GLY A 39 -10.24 -2.46 -13.24
N LYS A 40 -10.30 -1.12 -13.24
CA LYS A 40 -9.31 -0.25 -13.90
C LYS A 40 -8.48 0.56 -12.90
N VAL A 41 -8.38 0.10 -11.65
CA VAL A 41 -7.68 0.80 -10.55
C VAL A 41 -6.20 0.98 -10.91
N GLN A 42 -5.45 -0.12 -11.02
CA GLN A 42 -4.03 -0.11 -11.37
C GLN A 42 -3.78 -0.93 -12.63
N LYS A 43 -3.01 -0.36 -13.57
CA LYS A 43 -2.64 -1.05 -14.83
C LYS A 43 -1.40 -1.91 -14.63
N ASN A 44 -1.19 -2.86 -15.55
CA ASN A 44 0.00 -3.72 -15.62
C ASN A 44 0.21 -4.67 -14.44
N VAL A 45 -0.82 -4.89 -13.63
CA VAL A 45 -0.86 -5.93 -12.57
C VAL A 45 -1.79 -7.06 -13.00
N ALA A 46 -1.59 -8.27 -12.46
CA ALA A 46 -2.36 -9.47 -12.84
C ALA A 46 -3.88 -9.30 -12.67
N ILE A 47 -4.28 -8.53 -11.66
CA ILE A 47 -5.69 -8.31 -11.33
C ILE A 47 -6.35 -7.18 -12.15
N TRP A 48 -5.62 -6.55 -13.07
CA TRP A 48 -6.19 -5.53 -13.95
C TRP A 48 -7.28 -6.14 -14.85
N GLY A 49 -8.44 -5.50 -14.87
CA GLY A 49 -9.62 -5.90 -15.64
C GLY A 49 -10.48 -6.98 -14.98
N LEU A 50 -10.10 -7.52 -13.82
CA LEU A 50 -10.99 -8.35 -13.00
C LEU A 50 -12.17 -7.52 -12.45
N PRO A 51 -13.24 -8.13 -11.92
CA PRO A 51 -14.23 -7.42 -11.13
C PRO A 51 -13.56 -6.62 -10.01
N VAL A 52 -14.14 -5.46 -9.68
CA VAL A 52 -13.66 -4.67 -8.56
C VAL A 52 -13.98 -5.41 -7.27
N MET A 53 -13.03 -5.43 -6.33
CA MET A 53 -13.13 -6.17 -5.08
C MET A 53 -12.46 -5.43 -3.94
N PHE A 54 -12.84 -5.77 -2.71
CA PHE A 54 -12.19 -5.31 -1.49
C PHE A 54 -11.54 -6.50 -0.79
N VAL A 55 -10.23 -6.43 -0.55
CA VAL A 55 -9.47 -7.48 0.14
C VAL A 55 -9.13 -7.01 1.54
N ILE A 56 -9.70 -7.62 2.57
CA ILE A 56 -9.46 -7.28 3.98
C ILE A 56 -8.02 -7.64 4.36
N ILE A 57 -7.28 -6.70 4.93
CA ILE A 57 -5.86 -6.88 5.31
C ILE A 57 -5.60 -6.70 6.81
N LYS A 58 -6.41 -5.93 7.54
CA LYS A 58 -6.32 -5.73 8.99
C LYS A 58 -7.67 -5.33 9.57
N VAL A 59 -7.91 -5.67 10.83
CA VAL A 59 -9.12 -5.23 11.58
C VAL A 59 -8.70 -4.61 12.90
N LYS A 60 -9.35 -3.51 13.27
CA LYS A 60 -9.11 -2.76 14.49
C LYS A 60 -10.42 -2.45 15.20
N ILE A 61 -10.41 -2.45 16.53
CA ILE A 61 -11.51 -1.96 17.34
C ILE A 61 -11.09 -0.62 17.96
N VAL A 62 -11.98 0.36 17.92
CA VAL A 62 -11.81 1.71 18.47
C VAL A 62 -13.01 2.00 19.38
N ASN A 63 -12.77 2.12 20.68
CA ASN A 63 -13.74 2.55 21.67
C ASN A 63 -13.66 4.07 21.85
N GLU A 64 -14.68 4.80 21.41
CA GLU A 64 -14.67 6.27 21.46
C GLU A 64 -15.20 6.83 22.79
N LEU A 65 -15.79 5.98 23.65
CA LEU A 65 -16.55 6.39 24.85
C LEU A 65 -15.82 6.15 26.18
N THR A 66 -14.65 5.52 26.18
CA THR A 66 -13.90 5.21 27.41
C THR A 66 -13.09 6.42 27.86
N THR A 67 -13.52 7.03 28.98
CA THR A 67 -12.82 8.11 29.69
C THR A 67 -11.83 7.59 30.74
N GLU A 68 -11.84 6.28 31.04
CA GLU A 68 -10.98 5.66 32.04
C GLU A 68 -9.80 4.93 31.38
N ILE A 69 -8.59 5.34 31.76
CA ILE A 69 -7.35 4.64 31.41
C ILE A 69 -7.34 3.35 32.24
N ALA A 70 -7.77 2.23 31.65
CA ALA A 70 -7.54 0.93 32.23
C ALA A 70 -6.03 0.70 32.32
N SER A 71 -5.50 0.62 33.55
CA SER A 71 -4.13 0.25 33.82
C SER A 71 -3.89 -1.19 33.34
N ALA A 72 -3.32 -1.33 32.16
CA ALA A 72 -3.03 -2.62 31.54
C ALA A 72 -2.03 -3.43 32.39
N THR A 73 -2.54 -4.31 33.24
CA THR A 73 -1.77 -5.34 33.95
C THR A 73 -1.79 -6.63 33.15
N THR A 74 -1.08 -6.66 32.00
CA THR A 74 -0.61 -7.94 31.42
C THR A 74 0.56 -7.72 30.44
N ILE A 75 1.78 -8.02 30.92
CA ILE A 75 2.98 -8.65 30.30
C ILE A 75 3.45 -8.24 28.88
N HIS A 76 2.81 -7.34 28.13
CA HIS A 76 3.34 -6.87 26.84
C HIS A 76 3.54 -5.35 26.84
N LYS A 77 4.80 -4.95 27.08
CA LYS A 77 5.32 -3.58 27.08
C LYS A 77 5.13 -2.90 25.72
N GLN A 78 4.03 -2.17 25.55
CA GLN A 78 3.91 -0.85 24.93
C GLN A 78 2.60 -0.25 25.49
N PRO A 79 2.50 1.07 25.76
CA PRO A 79 1.27 1.68 26.24
C PRO A 79 0.25 1.64 25.10
N ARG A 80 -0.52 0.55 25.02
CA ARG A 80 -1.71 0.51 24.18
C ARG A 80 -2.67 1.50 24.79
N ASP A 81 -3.14 2.47 24.01
CA ASP A 81 -4.38 3.14 24.34
C ASP A 81 -5.42 2.01 24.49
N PRO A 82 -5.92 1.72 25.72
CA PRO A 82 -6.80 0.58 25.95
C PRO A 82 -8.09 0.69 25.12
N ARG A 83 -8.37 1.90 24.63
CA ARG A 83 -9.49 2.25 23.78
C ARG A 83 -9.32 1.78 22.34
N THR A 84 -8.14 1.31 21.92
CA THR A 84 -7.93 1.02 20.49
C THR A 84 -6.90 -0.09 20.28
N TYR A 85 -7.30 -1.18 19.62
CA TYR A 85 -6.43 -2.33 19.42
C TYR A 85 -6.67 -3.05 18.08
N TRP A 86 -5.59 -3.59 17.52
CA TRP A 86 -5.64 -4.47 16.35
C TRP A 86 -6.07 -5.87 16.77
N LEU A 87 -6.90 -6.51 15.96
CA LEU A 87 -7.20 -7.93 16.09
C LEU A 87 -6.06 -8.76 15.52
N ASP A 88 -5.71 -9.84 16.20
CA ASP A 88 -4.75 -10.83 15.70
C ASP A 88 -5.31 -11.46 14.42
N PRO A 89 -4.50 -11.68 13.37
CA PRO A 89 -4.90 -12.38 12.15
C PRO A 89 -5.80 -13.58 12.34
N ARG A 90 -5.50 -14.42 13.34
CA ARG A 90 -6.25 -15.64 13.64
C ARG A 90 -7.69 -15.35 14.06
N GLU A 91 -7.94 -14.17 14.60
CA GLU A 91 -9.25 -13.74 15.06
C GLU A 91 -10.15 -13.26 13.92
N TRP A 92 -9.60 -12.72 12.83
CA TRP A 92 -10.38 -12.13 11.74
C TRP A 92 -10.19 -12.80 10.37
N ALA A 93 -9.37 -13.86 10.28
CA ALA A 93 -9.05 -14.53 9.01
C ALA A 93 -10.26 -15.13 8.27
N THR A 94 -11.37 -15.31 8.98
CA THR A 94 -12.63 -15.85 8.47
C THR A 94 -13.61 -14.79 7.96
N ILE A 95 -13.36 -13.50 8.23
CA ILE A 95 -14.25 -12.42 7.79
C ILE A 95 -14.11 -12.23 6.29
N LYS A 96 -15.18 -12.50 5.53
CA LYS A 96 -15.27 -12.33 4.07
C LYS A 96 -16.72 -12.35 3.59
N TRP A 97 -16.97 -11.82 2.40
CA TRP A 97 -18.28 -11.87 1.74
C TRP A 97 -18.10 -11.96 0.21
N HIS A 98 -17.72 -13.15 -0.28
CA HIS A 98 -17.37 -13.38 -1.68
C HIS A 98 -18.49 -13.01 -2.66
N GLN A 99 -19.75 -13.23 -2.29
CA GLN A 99 -20.92 -12.86 -3.12
C GLN A 99 -21.01 -11.34 -3.39
N ARG A 100 -20.36 -10.51 -2.55
CA ARG A 100 -20.24 -9.06 -2.74
C ARG A 100 -18.81 -8.63 -3.10
N SER A 101 -17.98 -9.56 -3.56
CA SER A 101 -16.57 -9.31 -3.90
C SER A 101 -15.74 -8.75 -2.74
N ILE A 102 -16.07 -9.16 -1.51
CA ILE A 102 -15.25 -8.91 -0.32
C ILE A 102 -14.48 -10.19 0.00
N TYR A 103 -13.16 -10.13 -0.12
CA TYR A 103 -12.25 -11.24 0.14
C TYR A 103 -11.44 -10.95 1.39
N ASN A 104 -10.83 -11.98 1.95
CA ASN A 104 -9.84 -11.86 3.01
C ASN A 104 -8.45 -12.07 2.42
N ILE A 105 -7.41 -11.39 2.93
CA ILE A 105 -6.02 -11.66 2.49
C ILE A 105 -5.63 -13.13 2.69
N PHE A 106 -6.23 -13.82 3.66
CA PHE A 106 -6.02 -15.25 3.92
C PHE A 106 -6.79 -16.18 2.96
N ASP A 107 -7.60 -15.65 2.03
CA ASP A 107 -8.10 -16.44 0.90
C ASP A 107 -6.99 -16.73 -0.13
N PHE A 108 -5.84 -16.05 -0.03
CA PHE A 108 -4.70 -16.17 -0.94
C PHE A 108 -3.46 -16.73 -0.22
N PRO A 109 -2.47 -17.27 -0.95
CA PRO A 109 -1.21 -17.72 -0.37
C PRO A 109 -0.55 -16.70 0.57
N THR A 110 -0.10 -17.16 1.73
CA THR A 110 0.65 -16.38 2.72
C THR A 110 2.01 -17.03 3.01
N TYR A 111 2.93 -16.25 3.56
CA TYR A 111 4.32 -16.66 3.81
C TYR A 111 4.71 -16.40 5.26
N THR A 112 5.68 -17.14 5.78
CA THR A 112 6.25 -16.95 7.12
C THR A 112 7.76 -17.07 7.04
N MET A 113 8.47 -16.25 7.81
CA MET A 113 9.92 -16.23 7.84
C MET A 113 10.41 -15.75 9.21
N GLU A 114 11.48 -16.36 9.70
CA GLU A 114 12.18 -15.90 10.90
C GLU A 114 13.34 -14.98 10.50
N ILE A 115 13.47 -13.84 11.18
CA ILE A 115 14.52 -12.84 10.92
C ILE A 115 15.35 -12.67 12.18
N ASP A 116 16.63 -13.05 12.09
CA ASP A 116 17.62 -12.69 13.10
C ASP A 116 18.17 -11.29 12.80
N PHE A 117 17.78 -10.31 13.61
CA PHE A 117 18.26 -8.93 13.49
C PHE A 117 19.75 -8.76 13.79
N ASN A 118 20.41 -9.76 14.40
CA ASN A 118 21.86 -9.75 14.58
C ASN A 118 22.60 -10.20 13.30
N ASN A 119 21.91 -10.86 12.38
CA ASN A 119 22.46 -11.29 11.10
C ASN A 119 21.45 -11.14 9.95
N PRO A 120 21.03 -9.90 9.63
CA PRO A 120 19.91 -9.65 8.73
C PRO A 120 20.20 -10.00 7.26
N THR A 121 21.47 -10.14 6.89
CA THR A 121 21.87 -10.47 5.50
C THR A 121 21.43 -11.87 5.08
N VAL A 122 21.25 -12.79 6.04
CA VAL A 122 20.83 -14.18 5.78
C VAL A 122 19.42 -14.25 5.18
N VAL A 123 18.55 -13.29 5.51
CA VAL A 123 17.15 -13.30 5.03
C VAL A 123 16.94 -12.50 3.73
N GLU A 124 17.94 -11.79 3.23
CA GLU A 124 17.83 -10.98 2.01
C GLU A 124 17.49 -11.84 0.79
N GLU A 125 18.21 -12.96 0.59
CA GLU A 125 17.98 -13.86 -0.53
C GLU A 125 16.60 -14.57 -0.44
N PRO A 126 16.20 -15.19 0.69
CA PRO A 126 14.87 -15.76 0.85
C PRO A 126 13.73 -14.76 0.58
N LEU A 127 13.85 -13.53 1.11
CA LEU A 127 12.89 -12.45 0.84
C LEU A 127 12.79 -12.13 -0.65
N SER A 128 13.94 -12.05 -1.33
CA SER A 128 13.99 -11.77 -2.77
C SER A 128 13.35 -12.90 -3.57
N GLN A 129 13.66 -14.16 -3.26
CA GLN A 129 13.13 -15.32 -3.97
C GLN A 129 11.59 -15.40 -3.87
N ILE A 130 11.02 -15.20 -2.67
CA ILE A 130 9.56 -15.15 -2.49
C ILE A 130 8.97 -14.01 -3.32
N THR A 131 9.59 -12.82 -3.26
CA THR A 131 9.10 -11.65 -4.00
C THR A 131 9.17 -11.85 -5.51
N GLU A 132 10.23 -12.48 -6.02
CA GLU A 132 10.39 -12.80 -7.44
C GLU A 132 9.35 -13.82 -7.91
N GLN A 133 8.98 -14.79 -7.08
CA GLN A 133 7.89 -15.71 -7.39
C GLN A 133 6.55 -14.98 -7.50
N VAL A 134 6.25 -14.10 -6.54
CA VAL A 134 5.04 -13.25 -6.59
C VAL A 134 5.05 -12.30 -7.78
N GLU A 135 6.19 -11.73 -8.13
CA GLU A 135 6.33 -10.88 -9.31
C GLU A 135 6.15 -11.65 -10.61
N ARG A 136 6.64 -12.90 -10.68
CA ARG A 136 6.43 -13.77 -11.83
C ARG A 136 4.97 -14.13 -11.99
N GLU A 137 4.29 -14.45 -10.88
CA GLU A 137 2.90 -14.88 -10.86
C GLU A 137 2.19 -14.38 -9.61
N CYS A 138 1.30 -13.41 -9.79
CA CYS A 138 0.52 -12.84 -8.69
C CYS A 138 -0.38 -13.91 -8.04
N PRO A 139 -0.27 -14.17 -6.73
CA PRO A 139 -1.11 -15.17 -6.06
C PRO A 139 -2.61 -14.82 -6.08
N VAL A 140 -2.94 -13.52 -5.98
CA VAL A 140 -4.33 -13.04 -6.11
C VAL A 140 -4.84 -13.23 -7.53
N GLY A 141 -4.01 -12.92 -8.54
CA GLY A 141 -4.35 -13.17 -9.94
C GLY A 141 -4.60 -14.66 -10.21
N ALA A 142 -3.70 -15.52 -9.74
CA ALA A 142 -3.77 -16.97 -9.90
C ALA A 142 -5.06 -17.56 -9.30
N TYR A 143 -5.50 -17.07 -8.13
CA TYR A 143 -6.79 -17.44 -7.54
C TYR A 143 -7.98 -17.21 -8.49
N PHE A 144 -7.93 -16.17 -9.32
CA PHE A 144 -8.94 -15.87 -10.34
C PHE A 144 -8.59 -16.43 -11.73
N ASN A 145 -7.67 -17.41 -11.82
CA ASN A 145 -7.18 -17.96 -13.08
C ASN A 145 -6.59 -16.90 -14.04
N ARG A 146 -5.91 -15.89 -13.48
CA ARG A 146 -5.22 -14.83 -14.24
C ARG A 146 -3.73 -14.89 -13.99
N THR A 147 -2.98 -15.07 -15.08
CA THR A 147 -1.52 -14.92 -15.06
C THR A 147 -1.16 -13.45 -15.16
N GLY A 148 -0.14 -13.02 -14.43
CA GLY A 148 0.40 -11.67 -14.54
C GLY A 148 1.27 -11.30 -13.35
N VAL A 149 1.76 -10.08 -13.38
CA VAL A 149 2.75 -9.60 -12.42
C VAL A 149 2.08 -9.28 -11.08
N GLY A 150 2.63 -9.79 -9.99
CA GLY A 150 2.31 -9.38 -8.61
C GLY A 150 3.28 -8.30 -8.12
N GLU A 151 2.83 -7.48 -7.18
CA GLU A 151 3.62 -6.34 -6.70
C GLU A 151 4.73 -6.74 -5.73
N GLY A 152 4.43 -7.64 -4.80
CA GLY A 152 5.34 -8.04 -3.74
C GLY A 152 4.61 -8.59 -2.51
N VAL A 153 5.30 -8.57 -1.37
CA VAL A 153 4.81 -9.13 -0.09
C VAL A 153 4.94 -8.09 1.02
N VAL A 154 3.90 -8.00 1.84
CA VAL A 154 3.91 -7.23 3.10
C VAL A 154 4.18 -8.21 4.25
N TRP A 155 5.22 -7.93 5.02
CA TRP A 155 5.65 -8.71 6.18
C TRP A 155 5.24 -7.98 7.45
N THR A 156 4.54 -8.67 8.35
CA THR A 156 4.06 -8.09 9.61
C THR A 156 4.38 -9.01 10.77
N GLU A 157 4.97 -8.47 11.84
CA GLU A 157 5.23 -9.23 13.06
C GLU A 157 4.08 -9.06 14.07
N TRP A 158 3.25 -10.09 14.24
CA TRP A 158 2.09 -10.05 15.12
C TRP A 158 2.41 -10.46 16.56
N THR A 159 3.34 -11.38 16.79
CA THR A 159 3.50 -12.02 18.11
C THR A 159 4.09 -11.09 19.17
N LYS A 160 5.12 -10.33 18.82
CA LYS A 160 5.86 -9.45 19.74
C LYS A 160 5.41 -8.00 19.64
N THR A 161 4.98 -7.57 18.46
CA THR A 161 4.72 -6.13 18.20
C THR A 161 3.24 -5.80 18.03
N GLY A 162 2.36 -6.80 18.01
CA GLY A 162 0.94 -6.59 17.74
C GLY A 162 0.67 -6.02 16.35
N GLY A 163 1.53 -6.36 15.38
CA GLY A 163 1.39 -5.95 13.98
C GLY A 163 1.87 -4.53 13.67
N ASN A 164 2.65 -3.92 14.56
CA ASN A 164 3.23 -2.59 14.39
C ASN A 164 4.55 -2.62 13.60
N LEU A 165 5.34 -3.69 13.72
CA LEU A 165 6.51 -3.89 12.89
C LEU A 165 6.05 -4.46 11.54
N VAL A 166 6.12 -3.61 10.51
CA VAL A 166 5.68 -3.92 9.16
C VAL A 166 6.71 -3.42 8.16
N PHE A 167 7.06 -4.26 7.19
CA PHE A 167 7.83 -3.83 6.02
C PHE A 167 7.28 -4.51 4.76
N LYS A 168 7.65 -3.98 3.59
CA LYS A 168 7.21 -4.49 2.30
C LYS A 168 8.44 -4.80 1.44
N VAL A 169 8.42 -5.92 0.72
CA VAL A 169 9.41 -6.23 -0.31
C VAL A 169 8.67 -6.29 -1.64
N LYS A 170 9.11 -5.50 -2.61
CA LYS A 170 8.45 -5.37 -3.92
C LYS A 170 9.36 -5.86 -5.04
N GLY A 171 8.74 -6.49 -6.04
CA GLY A 171 9.45 -6.98 -7.22
C GLY A 171 10.02 -5.85 -8.06
N ARG A 172 11.03 -6.17 -8.89
CA ARG A 172 11.81 -5.18 -9.64
C ARG A 172 10.98 -4.39 -10.66
N LYS A 173 9.96 -5.00 -11.26
CA LYS A 173 9.02 -4.35 -12.19
C LYS A 173 8.08 -3.38 -11.49
N HIS A 174 7.91 -3.52 -10.18
CA HIS A 174 7.13 -2.64 -9.31
C HIS A 174 8.00 -1.73 -8.44
N LEU A 175 9.32 -1.82 -8.55
CA LEU A 175 10.21 -0.89 -7.88
C LEU A 175 9.95 0.51 -8.40
N VAL A 176 9.88 1.42 -7.44
CA VAL A 176 9.66 2.84 -7.65
C VAL A 176 11.00 3.58 -7.75
N THR A 177 12.11 2.87 -7.62
CA THR A 177 13.50 3.29 -7.86
C THR A 177 14.15 2.32 -8.84
N GLN A 178 15.24 2.73 -9.50
CA GLN A 178 15.96 1.80 -10.40
C GLN A 178 16.51 0.60 -9.62
N PRO A 179 16.46 -0.62 -10.18
CA PRO A 179 16.92 -1.81 -9.48
C PRO A 179 18.40 -1.67 -9.13
N LYS A 180 18.70 -1.70 -7.83
CA LYS A 180 20.05 -1.95 -7.34
C LYS A 180 20.42 -3.38 -7.74
N ALA A 181 21.65 -3.59 -8.19
CA ALA A 181 22.22 -4.94 -8.24
C ALA A 181 22.33 -5.43 -6.79
N LEU A 182 21.35 -6.23 -6.30
CA LEU A 182 21.30 -6.89 -4.99
C LEU A 182 22.27 -6.27 -3.97
N VAL A 183 22.00 -5.03 -3.53
CA VAL A 183 22.86 -4.37 -2.56
C VAL A 183 22.31 -4.70 -1.19
N SER A 184 23.18 -5.32 -0.40
CA SER A 184 23.08 -5.49 1.06
C SER A 184 22.42 -4.31 1.77
N ALA A 185 22.03 -4.50 3.02
CA ALA A 185 21.63 -3.49 4.02
C ALA A 185 22.52 -2.20 4.13
N THR A 186 23.51 -1.98 3.27
CA THR A 186 24.27 -0.75 3.13
C THR A 186 23.44 0.33 2.41
N ILE A 187 23.10 1.40 3.15
CA ILE A 187 22.43 2.59 2.64
C ILE A 187 23.24 3.18 1.46
N THR A 188 22.58 3.47 0.35
CA THR A 188 23.23 4.02 -0.84
C THR A 188 23.61 5.47 -0.60
N LYS A 189 24.89 5.80 -0.82
CA LYS A 189 25.37 7.16 -0.81
C LYS A 189 25.45 7.70 -2.24
N CYS A 190 24.58 8.65 -2.57
CA CYS A 190 24.65 9.38 -3.84
C CYS A 190 25.72 10.48 -3.73
N ALA A 191 26.48 10.71 -4.81
CA ALA A 191 27.51 11.73 -4.85
C ALA A 191 26.93 13.15 -4.92
N ASN A 192 25.74 13.33 -5.50
CA ASN A 192 25.06 14.63 -5.60
C ASN A 192 23.54 14.48 -5.80
N VAL A 193 22.83 15.62 -5.77
CA VAL A 193 21.37 15.68 -5.90
C VAL A 193 20.86 15.16 -7.25
N ASN A 194 21.60 15.33 -8.34
CA ASN A 194 21.15 14.87 -9.66
C ASN A 194 21.18 13.34 -9.75
N GLU A 195 22.21 12.71 -9.19
CA GLU A 195 22.28 11.25 -9.07
C GLU A 195 21.13 10.71 -8.22
N PHE A 196 20.87 11.34 -7.07
CA PHE A 196 19.75 10.99 -6.20
C PHE A 196 18.40 11.12 -6.94
N ILE A 197 18.17 12.18 -7.71
CA ILE A 197 16.94 12.34 -8.50
C ILE A 197 16.86 11.35 -9.67
N GLY A 198 18.00 10.94 -10.24
CA GLY A 198 18.08 9.85 -11.21
C GLY A 198 17.59 8.53 -10.62
N TYR A 199 18.03 8.24 -9.40
CA TYR A 199 17.71 7.04 -8.64
C TYR A 199 16.27 7.04 -8.07
N ALA A 200 15.88 8.12 -7.38
CA ALA A 200 14.66 8.19 -6.58
C ALA A 200 13.42 8.64 -7.38
N CYS A 201 13.55 9.64 -8.26
CA CYS A 201 12.42 10.23 -8.99
C CYS A 201 12.16 9.48 -10.31
N THR A 202 11.69 8.23 -10.24
CA THR A 202 11.44 7.40 -11.44
C THR A 202 10.10 7.69 -12.10
N GLU A 203 9.93 7.23 -13.34
CA GLU A 203 8.63 7.29 -14.02
C GLU A 203 7.54 6.51 -13.27
N ASN A 204 7.86 5.38 -12.63
CA ASN A 204 6.90 4.61 -11.84
C ASN A 204 6.33 5.46 -10.69
N ARG A 205 7.20 6.19 -9.97
CA ARG A 205 6.81 7.11 -8.90
C ARG A 205 5.90 8.22 -9.43
N MET A 206 6.22 8.75 -10.61
CA MET A 206 5.38 9.73 -11.29
C MET A 206 4.04 9.15 -11.75
N PHE A 207 3.98 7.90 -12.20
CA PHE A 207 2.71 7.25 -12.53
C PHE A 207 1.84 7.05 -11.28
N GLN A 208 2.42 6.65 -10.16
CA GLN A 208 1.72 6.52 -8.88
C GLN A 208 1.14 7.86 -8.43
N ALA A 209 1.90 8.96 -8.56
CA ALA A 209 1.39 10.30 -8.29
C ALA A 209 0.16 10.66 -9.14
N LEU A 210 0.13 10.25 -10.42
CA LEU A 210 -1.04 10.45 -11.30
C LEU A 210 -2.22 9.53 -10.94
N ASP A 211 -1.96 8.33 -10.43
CA ASP A 211 -3.01 7.42 -9.97
C ASP A 211 -3.62 7.94 -8.67
N TYR A 212 -2.82 8.43 -7.73
CA TYR A 212 -3.30 9.15 -6.54
C TYR A 212 -4.22 10.32 -6.92
N MET A 213 -3.81 11.17 -7.86
CA MET A 213 -4.67 12.27 -8.34
C MET A 213 -6.00 11.74 -8.87
N ARG A 214 -6.00 10.62 -9.60
CA ARG A 214 -7.22 10.01 -10.13
C ARG A 214 -8.14 9.51 -9.01
N GLU A 215 -7.57 8.88 -7.98
CA GLU A 215 -8.32 8.42 -6.80
C GLU A 215 -8.97 9.58 -6.05
N GLN A 216 -8.31 10.74 -6.00
CA GLN A 216 -8.85 11.96 -5.43
C GLN A 216 -9.81 12.71 -6.37
N ASN A 217 -10.21 12.11 -7.50
CA ASN A 217 -11.01 12.74 -8.56
C ASN A 217 -10.41 14.04 -9.13
N VAL A 218 -9.09 14.21 -9.04
CA VAL A 218 -8.35 15.35 -9.59
C VAL A 218 -7.95 15.06 -11.04
N SER A 219 -8.37 15.94 -11.95
CA SER A 219 -8.00 15.84 -13.36
C SER A 219 -6.62 16.43 -13.65
N ILE A 220 -5.90 15.83 -14.60
CA ILE A 220 -4.58 16.33 -15.05
C ILE A 220 -4.75 17.64 -15.83
N GLU A 221 -4.60 18.76 -15.14
CA GLU A 221 -4.59 20.14 -15.66
C GLU A 221 -3.43 20.95 -15.04
N ILE A 222 -3.13 22.15 -15.55
CA ILE A 222 -1.97 22.96 -15.09
C ILE A 222 -2.10 23.32 -13.61
N GLU A 223 -3.32 23.61 -13.18
CA GLU A 223 -3.70 23.97 -11.81
C GLU A 223 -3.44 22.82 -10.82
N SER A 224 -3.46 21.58 -11.31
CA SER A 224 -3.25 20.37 -10.52
C SER A 224 -1.77 19.95 -10.43
N LEU A 225 -0.86 20.66 -11.09
CA LEU A 225 0.59 20.37 -11.07
C LEU A 225 1.15 20.38 -9.64
N ASN A 226 0.73 21.35 -8.82
CA ASN A 226 1.21 21.44 -7.44
C ASN A 226 0.81 20.24 -6.58
N ILE A 227 -0.36 19.64 -6.85
CA ILE A 227 -0.82 18.41 -6.16
C ILE A 227 0.09 17.24 -6.53
N PHE A 228 0.38 17.10 -7.82
CA PHE A 228 1.30 16.08 -8.33
C PHE A 228 2.71 16.20 -7.72
N LEU A 229 3.28 17.40 -7.76
CA LEU A 229 4.63 17.66 -7.23
C LEU A 229 4.72 17.43 -5.72
N LYS A 230 3.69 17.87 -4.98
CA LYS A 230 3.63 17.68 -3.52
C LYS A 230 3.62 16.21 -3.15
N TRP A 231 2.70 15.42 -3.75
CA TRP A 231 2.62 13.98 -3.46
C TRP A 231 3.94 13.27 -3.79
N LEU A 232 4.54 13.60 -4.94
CA LEU A 232 5.80 12.98 -5.37
C LEU A 232 6.96 13.31 -4.43
N ALA A 233 7.06 14.55 -3.95
CA ALA A 233 8.07 14.94 -2.97
C ALA A 233 7.87 14.21 -1.64
N GLU A 234 6.63 14.15 -1.13
CA GLU A 234 6.30 13.45 0.11
C GLU A 234 6.65 11.96 0.04
N ASP A 235 6.35 11.31 -1.09
CA ASP A 235 6.69 9.91 -1.34
C ASP A 235 8.20 9.66 -1.40
N ILE A 236 8.97 10.52 -2.10
CA ILE A 236 10.44 10.42 -2.15
C ILE A 236 11.05 10.62 -0.76
N ILE A 237 10.62 11.66 -0.03
CA ILE A 237 11.15 11.96 1.31
C ILE A 237 10.88 10.81 2.26
N LYS A 238 9.67 10.23 2.20
CA LYS A 238 9.28 9.14 3.08
C LYS A 238 10.08 7.86 2.82
N GLU A 239 10.21 7.47 1.56
CA GLU A 239 10.83 6.18 1.21
C GLU A 239 12.37 6.26 1.16
N GLU A 240 12.97 7.44 0.93
CA GLU A 240 14.43 7.59 0.74
C GLU A 240 15.10 8.48 1.79
N LYS A 241 14.46 8.68 2.96
CA LYS A 241 14.97 9.52 4.05
C LYS A 241 16.40 9.13 4.46
N ASP A 242 16.67 7.84 4.58
CA ASP A 242 17.96 7.32 5.03
C ASP A 242 19.05 7.57 3.96
N THR A 243 18.73 7.31 2.69
CA THR A 243 19.58 7.65 1.54
C THR A 243 19.90 9.15 1.51
N MET A 244 18.92 10.02 1.76
CA MET A 244 19.11 11.47 1.81
C MET A 244 20.04 11.89 2.94
N ASN A 245 19.86 11.32 4.14
CA ASN A 245 20.70 11.61 5.31
C ASN A 245 22.16 11.20 5.06
N GLU A 246 22.38 9.99 4.55
CA GLU A 246 23.72 9.47 4.26
C GLU A 246 24.41 10.27 3.14
N SER A 247 23.64 10.69 2.13
CA SER A 247 24.12 11.49 1.00
C SER A 247 24.23 12.98 1.31
N ARG A 248 23.82 13.42 2.51
CA ARG A 248 23.75 14.84 2.94
C ARG A 248 22.94 15.73 2.00
N ILE A 249 21.85 15.19 1.45
CA ILE A 249 20.96 15.90 0.53
C ILE A 249 19.82 16.52 1.33
N SER A 250 19.67 17.85 1.25
CA SER A 250 18.58 18.54 1.92
C SER A 250 17.24 18.34 1.19
N ILE A 251 16.13 18.42 1.93
CA ILE A 251 14.77 18.39 1.36
C ILE A 251 14.60 19.49 0.30
N LYS A 252 15.20 20.67 0.54
CA LYS A 252 15.13 21.82 -0.38
C LYS A 252 15.81 21.49 -1.71
N ASP A 253 17.03 20.97 -1.67
CA ASP A 253 17.80 20.63 -2.88
C ASP A 253 17.11 19.52 -3.66
N MET A 254 16.64 18.49 -2.95
CA MET A 254 15.88 17.39 -3.54
C MET A 254 14.62 17.91 -4.24
N THR A 255 13.79 18.70 -3.56
CA THR A 255 12.54 19.23 -4.12
C THR A 255 12.81 20.08 -5.36
N GLN A 256 13.81 20.96 -5.31
CA GLN A 256 14.16 21.82 -6.42
C GLN A 256 14.62 21.04 -7.66
N ALA A 257 15.43 20.00 -7.47
CA ALA A 257 15.93 19.17 -8.57
C ALA A 257 14.83 18.22 -9.12
N MET A 258 13.98 17.68 -8.24
CA MET A 258 12.83 16.84 -8.59
C MET A 258 11.85 17.59 -9.50
N THR A 259 11.50 18.83 -9.14
CA THR A 259 10.48 19.63 -9.84
C THR A 259 10.76 19.72 -11.34
N ASN A 260 12.00 20.04 -11.74
CA ASN A 260 12.36 20.18 -13.15
C ASN A 260 12.10 18.90 -13.97
N LYS A 261 12.38 17.73 -13.40
CA LYS A 261 12.16 16.41 -14.04
C LYS A 261 10.66 16.07 -14.08
N ALA A 262 9.99 16.26 -12.95
CA ALA A 262 8.59 15.91 -12.75
C ALA A 262 7.63 16.79 -13.59
N GLU A 263 7.90 18.10 -13.70
CA GLU A 263 7.13 19.04 -14.53
C GLU A 263 7.17 18.65 -16.01
N ARG A 264 8.34 18.27 -16.53
CA ARG A 264 8.48 17.83 -17.92
C ARG A 264 7.58 16.63 -18.22
N PHE A 265 7.63 15.62 -17.36
CA PHE A 265 6.76 14.45 -17.47
C PHE A 265 5.27 14.82 -17.41
N PHE A 266 4.87 15.65 -16.44
CA PHE A 266 3.49 16.07 -16.28
C PHE A 266 2.97 16.82 -17.52
N MET A 267 3.75 17.76 -18.04
CA MET A 267 3.41 18.54 -19.23
C MET A 267 3.26 17.67 -20.48
N GLU A 268 4.07 16.61 -20.62
CA GLU A 268 3.88 15.64 -21.70
C GLU A 268 2.55 14.88 -21.58
N LYS A 269 2.16 14.45 -20.38
CA LYS A 269 0.87 13.79 -20.16
C LYS A 269 -0.30 14.74 -20.43
N LEU A 270 -0.19 16.00 -20.02
CA LEU A 270 -1.18 17.04 -20.30
C LEU A 270 -1.34 17.26 -21.82
N LYS A 271 -0.24 17.38 -22.57
CA LYS A 271 -0.25 17.52 -24.04
C LYS A 271 -0.93 16.31 -24.71
N LYS A 272 -0.59 15.09 -24.29
CA LYS A 272 -1.20 13.84 -24.81
C LYS A 272 -2.70 13.79 -24.52
N ARG A 273 -3.13 14.19 -23.31
CA ARG A 273 -4.55 14.27 -22.92
C ARG A 273 -5.33 15.28 -23.77
N ARG A 274 -4.81 16.50 -23.95
CA ARG A 274 -5.42 17.53 -24.80
C ARG A 274 -5.60 17.06 -26.25
N LYS A 275 -4.58 16.39 -26.82
CA LYS A 275 -4.65 15.80 -28.18
C LYS A 275 -5.68 14.68 -28.28
N ARG A 276 -5.86 13.86 -27.24
CA ARG A 276 -6.89 12.81 -27.21
C ARG A 276 -8.30 13.42 -27.18
N ASN A 277 -8.51 14.43 -26.34
CA ASN A 277 -9.80 15.09 -26.20
C ASN A 277 -10.22 15.82 -27.49
N SER A 278 -9.27 16.47 -28.18
CA SER A 278 -9.56 17.11 -29.47
C SER A 278 -9.93 16.10 -30.56
N ARG A 279 -9.31 14.92 -30.59
CA ARG A 279 -9.67 13.82 -31.50
C ARG A 279 -11.07 13.27 -31.22
N LEU A 280 -11.42 13.03 -29.96
CA LEU A 280 -12.75 12.53 -29.58
C LEU A 280 -13.86 13.53 -29.93
N LYS A 281 -13.64 14.83 -29.70
CA LYS A 281 -14.58 15.89 -30.11
C LYS A 281 -14.80 15.97 -31.62
N ARG A 282 -13.80 15.58 -32.43
CA ARG A 282 -13.93 15.50 -33.90
C ARG A 282 -14.63 14.22 -34.36
N ALA A 283 -14.47 13.12 -33.64
CA ALA A 283 -15.07 11.83 -33.97
C ALA A 283 -16.57 11.77 -33.64
N GLY A 284 -17.02 12.40 -32.53
CA GLY A 284 -18.44 12.46 -32.15
C GLY A 284 -19.24 13.58 -32.84
N LYS A 285 -18.66 14.26 -33.84
CA LYS A 285 -19.34 15.23 -34.72
C LYS A 285 -19.67 14.63 -36.11
N LYS A 286 -19.44 13.34 -36.28
CA LYS A 286 -19.89 12.53 -37.42
C LYS A 286 -20.96 11.57 -36.94
#